data_AF-A0A536X352-F1
#
_entry.id   AF-A0A536X352-F1
#
_cell.length_a   1.000
_cell.length_b   1.000
_cell.length_c   1.000
_cell.angle_alpha   90.00
_cell.angle_beta   90.00
_cell.angle_gamma   90.00
#
_symmetry.space_group_name_H-M   'P 1'
#
loop_
_entity.id
_entity.type
_entity.pdbx_description
1 polymer ?
#
loop_
_entity_poly.entity_id
_entity_poly.type
_entity_poly.pdbx_seq_one_letter_code
_entity_poly.pdbx_strand_id
1 'polypeptide(L)'
;MSAVPKIDAPLACPTLSWRNRFAALGERFYTTMPADPVPNPRWVAVSDSCARELGFPHDWWQREDWHALEVFSGNAQWPGMQPLASVYSGHQ
;
A
#
# COMPACT_ATOMS: atom_id res chain seq x y z
N MET A 1 18.89 -6.83 5.80
CA MET A 1 17.67 -6.28 5.16
C MET A 1 16.74 -7.44 4.94
N SER A 2 15.77 -7.67 5.84
CA SER A 2 14.78 -8.72 5.62
C SER A 2 13.80 -8.25 4.55
N ALA A 3 13.51 -9.10 3.58
CA ALA A 3 12.51 -8.82 2.56
C ALA A 3 11.13 -8.61 3.22
N VAL A 4 10.39 -7.60 2.76
CA VAL A 4 9.00 -7.37 3.20
C VAL A 4 8.17 -8.61 2.80
N PRO A 5 7.47 -9.25 3.74
CA PRO A 5 6.66 -10.42 3.42
C PRO A 5 5.54 -10.01 2.45
N LYS A 6 5.41 -10.77 1.37
CA LYS A 6 4.25 -10.69 0.47
C LYS A 6 3.15 -11.58 1.03
N ILE A 7 1.93 -11.05 1.11
CA ILE A 7 0.78 -11.84 1.52
C ILE A 7 0.23 -12.53 0.27
N ASP A 8 0.67 -13.78 0.06
CA ASP A 8 0.40 -14.59 -1.13
C ASP A 8 -0.89 -15.44 -1.02
N ALA A 9 -1.75 -15.20 -0.03
CA ALA A 9 -2.91 -16.04 0.22
C ALA A 9 -3.98 -15.92 -0.88
N PRO A 10 -4.46 -17.05 -1.46
CA PRO A 10 -5.64 -17.04 -2.31
C PRO A 10 -6.87 -16.86 -1.40
N LEU A 11 -7.66 -15.80 -1.62
CA LEU A 11 -8.86 -15.39 -0.85
C LEU A 11 -8.61 -14.48 0.38
N ALA A 12 -8.05 -13.27 0.20
CA ALA A 12 -8.12 -12.21 1.25
C ALA A 12 -7.81 -10.77 0.76
N CYS A 13 -7.62 -10.55 -0.54
CA CYS A 13 -7.42 -9.21 -1.04
C CYS A 13 -8.80 -8.55 -1.19
N PRO A 14 -9.00 -7.28 -0.82
CA PRO A 14 -10.09 -6.54 -1.43
C PRO A 14 -9.99 -6.68 -2.95
N THR A 15 -11.10 -6.60 -3.67
CA THR A 15 -11.11 -6.56 -5.14
C THR A 15 -10.52 -5.23 -5.67
N LEU A 16 -9.41 -4.77 -5.09
CA LEU A 16 -8.64 -3.62 -5.52
C LEU A 16 -7.84 -4.04 -6.74
N SER A 17 -8.35 -3.63 -7.90
CA SER A 17 -7.59 -3.67 -9.13
C SER A 17 -6.56 -2.54 -9.11
N TRP A 18 -5.33 -2.85 -8.72
CA TRP A 18 -4.21 -1.91 -8.85
C TRP A 18 -3.99 -1.53 -10.32
N ARG A 19 -4.01 -0.23 -10.59
CA ARG A 19 -3.72 0.34 -11.92
C ARG A 19 -2.47 1.20 -11.83
N ASN A 20 -1.29 0.57 -11.84
CA ASN A 20 0.01 1.21 -11.67
C ASN A 20 0.47 1.97 -12.94
N ARG A 21 -0.36 2.88 -13.47
CA ARG A 21 -0.09 3.60 -14.74
C ARG A 21 1.18 4.44 -14.69
N PHE A 22 1.58 4.94 -13.52
CA PHE A 22 2.82 5.69 -13.37
C PHE A 22 4.06 4.82 -13.59
N ALA A 23 4.02 3.55 -13.16
CA ALA A 23 5.09 2.59 -13.41
C ALA A 23 5.29 2.34 -14.93
N ALA A 24 4.23 2.44 -15.72
CA ALA A 24 4.31 2.30 -17.17
C ALA A 24 5.03 3.46 -17.88
N LEU A 25 5.34 4.56 -17.19
CA LEU A 25 6.13 5.67 -17.76
C LEU A 25 7.63 5.33 -17.91
N GLY A 26 8.10 4.31 -17.20
CA GLY A 26 9.50 3.87 -17.19
C GLY A 26 10.37 4.51 -16.10
N GLU A 27 11.48 3.85 -15.80
CA GLU A 27 12.39 4.14 -14.67
C GLU A 27 13.07 5.51 -14.74
N ARG A 28 12.95 6.23 -15.85
CA ARG A 28 13.38 7.64 -15.90
C ARG A 28 12.55 8.54 -14.97
N PHE A 29 11.33 8.14 -14.66
CA PHE A 29 10.40 8.92 -13.84
C PHE A 29 10.32 8.44 -12.38
N TYR A 30 10.92 7.30 -12.06
CA TYR A 30 10.90 6.74 -10.71
C TYR A 30 11.99 5.70 -10.47
N THR A 31 12.23 5.43 -9.19
CA THR A 31 12.98 4.25 -8.74
C THR A 31 12.03 3.31 -8.01
N THR A 32 12.07 2.01 -8.30
CA THR A 32 11.33 1.01 -7.50
C THR A 32 11.88 0.99 -6.08
N MET A 33 11.02 1.19 -5.09
CA MET A 33 11.47 1.34 -3.71
C MET A 33 10.46 0.67 -2.76
N PRO A 34 10.84 -0.42 -2.07
CA PRO A 34 9.98 -0.99 -1.03
C PRO A 34 9.88 -0.03 0.16
N ALA A 35 8.82 -0.18 0.94
CA ALA A 35 8.69 0.53 2.22
C ALA A 35 9.62 -0.07 3.27
N ASP A 36 10.15 0.76 4.16
CA ASP A 36 10.83 0.31 5.36
C ASP A 36 9.80 0.03 6.47
N PRO A 37 9.83 -1.16 7.10
CA PRO A 37 8.85 -1.56 8.10
C PRO A 37 9.00 -0.79 9.42
N VAL A 38 7.89 -0.63 10.15
CA VAL A 38 7.89 -0.01 11.49
C VAL A 38 7.46 -0.99 12.59
N PRO A 39 8.08 -0.93 13.79
CA PRO A 39 7.71 -1.80 14.89
C PRO A 39 6.41 -1.35 15.56
N ASN A 40 5.61 -2.32 16.01
CA ASN A 40 4.39 -2.12 16.82
C ASN A 40 3.41 -1.08 16.23
N PRO A 41 2.97 -1.24 14.97
CA PRO A 41 2.03 -0.32 14.35
C PRO A 41 0.68 -0.34 15.07
N ARG A 42 -0.01 0.81 15.06
CA ARG A 42 -1.39 0.95 15.56
C ARG A 42 -2.12 2.04 14.78
N TRP A 43 -3.42 1.90 14.64
CA TRP A 43 -4.26 2.97 14.10
C TRP A 43 -4.26 4.19 15.04
N VAL A 44 -3.97 5.36 14.50
CA VAL A 44 -4.12 6.64 15.23
C VAL A 44 -5.49 7.26 14.93
N ALA A 45 -5.89 7.22 13.66
CA ALA A 45 -7.19 7.64 13.17
C ALA A 45 -7.51 6.90 11.87
N VAL A 46 -8.80 6.81 11.55
CA VAL A 46 -9.31 6.30 10.26
C VAL A 46 -10.30 7.31 9.70
N SER A 47 -10.32 7.48 8.38
CA SER A 47 -11.25 8.38 7.69
C SER A 47 -12.26 7.57 6.88
N ASP A 48 -13.50 7.51 7.36
CA ASP A 48 -14.59 6.81 6.67
C ASP A 48 -14.96 7.48 5.34
N SER A 49 -14.83 8.82 5.26
CA SER A 49 -15.07 9.56 4.01
C SER A 49 -14.06 9.18 2.93
N CYS A 50 -12.77 9.13 3.27
CA CYS A 50 -11.71 8.72 2.34
C CYS A 50 -11.87 7.24 1.94
N ALA A 51 -12.16 6.35 2.89
CA ALA A 51 -12.41 4.95 2.61
C ALA A 51 -13.54 4.75 1.59
N ARG A 52 -14.65 5.49 1.74
CA ARG A 52 -15.76 5.47 0.79
C ARG A 52 -15.36 5.99 -0.60
N GLU A 53 -14.55 7.06 -0.69
CA GLU A 53 -14.03 7.56 -1.97
C GLU A 53 -13.14 6.53 -2.67
N LEU A 54 -12.37 5.76 -1.91
CA LEU A 54 -11.53 4.66 -2.41
C LEU A 54 -12.33 3.38 -2.70
N GLY A 55 -13.63 3.34 -2.40
CA GLY A 55 -14.49 2.17 -2.60
C GLY A 55 -14.29 1.06 -1.56
N PHE A 56 -13.70 1.36 -0.41
CA PHE A 56 -13.48 0.40 0.66
C PHE A 56 -14.80 0.20 1.45
N PRO A 57 -15.06 -1.01 1.96
CA PRO A 57 -16.19 -1.25 2.85
C PRO A 57 -15.97 -0.54 4.19
N HIS A 58 -17.05 -0.18 4.89
CA HIS A 58 -16.96 0.62 6.12
C HIS A 58 -16.12 -0.03 7.25
N ASP A 59 -16.02 -1.35 7.26
CA ASP A 59 -15.30 -2.17 8.25
C ASP A 59 -13.87 -2.53 7.81
N TRP A 60 -13.36 -1.98 6.70
CA TRP A 60 -12.11 -2.40 6.06
C TRP A 60 -10.89 -2.47 7.00
N TRP A 61 -10.79 -1.57 7.98
CA TRP A 61 -9.62 -1.44 8.86
C TRP A 61 -9.66 -2.38 10.07
N GLN A 62 -10.83 -2.99 10.31
CA GLN A 62 -11.07 -3.98 11.37
C GLN A 62 -10.95 -5.41 10.83
N ARG A 63 -10.88 -5.56 9.51
CA ARG A 63 -10.71 -6.84 8.82
C ARG A 63 -9.29 -7.35 8.98
N GLU A 64 -9.11 -8.27 9.92
CA GLU A 64 -7.82 -8.93 10.17
C GLU A 64 -7.34 -9.72 8.94
N ASP A 65 -8.25 -10.28 8.15
CA ASP A 65 -7.94 -11.01 6.92
C ASP A 65 -7.27 -10.13 5.85
N TRP A 66 -7.52 -8.81 5.88
CA TRP A 66 -6.90 -7.89 4.93
C TRP A 66 -5.49 -7.47 5.34
N HIS A 67 -5.06 -7.70 6.60
CA HIS A 67 -3.75 -7.26 7.10
C HIS A 67 -3.44 -5.78 6.77
N ALA A 68 -4.47 -4.92 6.84
CA ALA A 68 -4.39 -3.57 6.31
C ALA A 68 -3.42 -2.69 7.11
N LEU A 69 -3.31 -2.93 8.42
CA LEU A 69 -2.38 -2.21 9.28
C LEU A 69 -0.94 -2.52 8.91
N GLU A 70 -0.63 -3.79 8.65
CA GLU A 70 0.68 -4.25 8.21
C GLU A 70 1.05 -3.67 6.85
N VAL A 71 0.12 -3.62 5.90
CA VAL A 71 0.37 -3.04 4.57
C VAL A 71 0.62 -1.54 4.66
N PHE A 72 -0.22 -0.81 5.41
CA PHE A 72 -0.07 0.65 5.54
C PHE A 72 1.07 1.08 6.47
N SER A 73 1.65 0.15 7.22
CA SER A 73 2.86 0.37 8.02
C SER A 73 4.14 -0.16 7.36
N GLY A 74 4.09 -0.53 6.06
CA GLY A 74 5.26 -1.04 5.34
C GLY A 74 5.72 -2.44 5.77
N ASN A 75 4.94 -3.13 6.61
CA ASN A 75 5.24 -4.46 7.13
C ASN A 75 4.76 -5.58 6.21
N ALA A 76 3.92 -5.28 5.21
CA ALA A 76 3.45 -6.21 4.19
C ALA A 76 3.13 -5.49 2.88
N GLN A 77 2.83 -6.25 1.83
CA GLN A 77 2.32 -5.72 0.56
C GLN A 77 1.11 -6.55 0.09
N TRP A 78 0.07 -5.85 -0.38
CA TRP A 78 -1.04 -6.48 -1.08
C TRP A 78 -0.64 -6.91 -2.50
N PRO A 79 -1.25 -7.99 -3.03
CA PRO A 79 -1.04 -8.40 -4.41
C PRO A 79 -1.29 -7.27 -5.42
N GLY A 80 -0.37 -7.09 -6.37
CA GLY A 80 -0.48 -6.07 -7.43
C GLY A 80 0.10 -4.69 -7.09
N MET A 81 0.45 -4.41 -5.83
CA MET A 81 1.17 -3.20 -5.48
C MET A 81 2.56 -3.15 -6.16
N GLN A 82 2.95 -1.97 -6.64
CA GLN A 82 4.27 -1.68 -7.21
C GLN A 82 4.81 -0.37 -6.63
N PRO A 83 5.35 -0.39 -5.40
CA PRO A 83 5.80 0.83 -4.74
C PRO A 83 7.04 1.41 -5.43
N LEU A 84 7.02 2.74 -5.57
CA LEU A 84 8.05 3.51 -6.26
C LEU A 84 8.23 4.88 -5.62
N ALA A 85 9.40 5.47 -5.82
CA ALA A 85 9.71 6.85 -5.52
C ALA A 85 9.81 7.64 -6.83
N SER A 86 8.88 8.57 -7.07
CA SER A 86 8.93 9.44 -8.24
C SER A 86 10.01 10.51 -8.09
N VAL A 87 10.67 10.87 -9.19
CA VAL A 87 11.62 11.99 -9.22
C VAL A 87 10.92 13.31 -9.57
N TYR A 88 11.30 14.39 -8.91
CA TYR A 88 10.83 15.74 -9.22
C TYR A 88 11.92 16.78 -8.90
N SER A 89 11.74 18.01 -9.38
CA SER A 89 12.56 19.19 -9.07
C SER A 89 11.68 20.40 -8.78
N GLY A 90 12.24 21.48 -8.24
CA GLY A 90 11.51 22.70 -7.93
C GLY A 90 12.39 23.75 -7.25
N HIS A 91 11.91 24.99 -7.18
CA HIS A 91 12.50 26.02 -6.33
C HIS A 91 11.96 25.86 -4.89
N GLN A 92 12.82 26.04 -3.90
CA GLN A 92 12.50 25.96 -2.47
C GLN A 92 12.40 27.34 -1.85
#